data_AF-A0A1M3N9Q4-F1
#
_entry.id   AF-A0A1M3N9Q4-F1
#
_cell.length_a   1.000
_cell.length_b   1.000
_cell.length_c   1.000
_cell.angle_alpha   90.00
_cell.angle_beta   90.00
_cell.angle_gamma   90.00
#
_symmetry.space_group_name_H-M   'P 1'
#
loop_
_entity.id
_entity.type
_entity.pdbx_description
1 polymer ?
#
loop_
_entity_poly.entity_id
_entity_poly.type
_entity_poly.pdbx_seq_one_letter_code
_entity_poly.pdbx_strand_id
1 'polypeptide(L)'
;MSTAKVSVAIGQEELAWARSVARREGKSLSAVLTESLAERKRLSALREVVAWMGEGSAPLSDEELSAANRELVASSRPRAARGARSRRSTTGRRR
;
A
#
# COMPACT_ATOMS: atom_id res chain seq x y z
N MET A 1 -3.32 23.48 7.81
CA MET A 1 -1.94 23.06 7.46
C MET A 1 -1.21 24.29 6.95
N SER A 2 -0.13 24.70 7.62
CA SER A 2 0.70 25.83 7.18
C SER A 2 1.73 25.33 6.16
N THR A 3 1.83 25.99 5.01
CA THR A 3 2.82 25.71 3.97
C THR A 3 3.95 26.73 4.06
N ALA A 4 5.19 26.25 4.19
CA ALA A 4 6.39 27.08 4.19
C ALA A 4 7.10 26.99 2.83
N LYS A 5 7.59 28.12 2.32
CA LYS A 5 8.41 28.16 1.10
C LYS A 5 9.87 27.95 1.48
N VAL A 6 10.52 26.99 0.84
CA VAL A 6 11.93 26.65 1.07
C VAL A 6 12.69 26.77 -0.26
N SER A 7 13.90 27.33 -0.21
CA SER A 7 14.85 27.30 -1.32
C SER A 7 15.87 26.20 -1.06
N VAL A 8 16.14 25.36 -2.06
CA VAL A 8 17.01 24.18 -1.92
C VAL A 8 17.93 24.08 -3.12
N ALA A 9 19.20 23.78 -2.87
CA ALA A 9 20.14 23.39 -3.90
C ALA A 9 20.10 21.87 -4.05
N ILE A 10 20.01 21.38 -5.29
CA ILE A 10 20.05 19.96 -5.63
C ILE A 10 21.03 19.75 -6.79
N GLY A 11 21.55 18.53 -6.92
CA GLY A 11 22.42 18.18 -8.03
C GLY A 11 21.68 18.23 -9.37
N GLN A 12 22.46 18.34 -10.45
CA GLN A 12 21.91 18.47 -11.79
C GLN A 12 21.20 17.18 -12.25
N GLU A 13 21.70 16.03 -11.82
CA GLU A 13 21.13 14.72 -12.15
C GLU A 13 19.75 14.53 -11.50
N GLU A 14 19.61 14.88 -10.22
CA GLU A 14 18.34 14.82 -9.50
C GLU A 14 17.32 15.80 -10.08
N LEU A 15 17.78 17.01 -10.47
CA LEU A 15 16.93 17.98 -11.15
C LEU A 15 16.45 17.46 -12.50
N ALA A 16 17.32 16.81 -13.29
CA ALA A 16 16.97 16.23 -14.57
C ALA A 16 15.94 15.09 -14.41
N TRP A 17 16.17 14.21 -13.43
CA TRP A 17 15.22 13.16 -13.07
C TRP A 17 13.85 13.72 -12.68
N ALA A 18 13.82 14.69 -11.76
CA ALA A 18 12.56 15.25 -11.26
C ALA A 18 11.77 15.96 -12.38
N ARG A 19 12.45 16.64 -13.31
CA ARG A 19 11.82 17.24 -14.50
C ARG A 19 11.25 16.18 -15.45
N SER A 20 11.96 15.07 -15.65
CA SER A 20 11.49 13.98 -16.50
C SER A 20 10.20 13.36 -15.94
N VAL A 21 10.18 13.08 -14.64
CA VAL A 21 9.00 12.54 -13.94
C VAL A 21 7.83 13.53 -14.01
N ALA A 22 8.07 14.81 -13.70
CA ALA A 22 7.06 15.86 -13.76
C ALA A 22 6.39 15.94 -15.14
N ARG A 23 7.18 15.90 -16.21
CA ARG A 23 6.66 15.90 -17.60
C ARG A 23 5.85 14.64 -17.91
N ARG A 24 6.37 13.47 -17.55
CA ARG A 24 5.71 12.17 -17.81
C ARG A 24 4.36 12.06 -17.10
N GLU A 25 4.27 12.59 -15.89
CA GLU A 25 3.07 12.47 -15.04
C GLU A 25 2.14 13.69 -15.10
N GLY A 26 2.49 14.72 -15.89
CA GLY A 26 1.71 15.95 -15.97
C GLY A 26 1.65 16.73 -14.65
N LYS A 27 2.67 16.57 -13.80
CA LYS A 27 2.76 17.20 -12.46
C LYS A 27 3.71 18.39 -12.46
N SER A 28 3.57 19.26 -11.46
CA SER A 28 4.58 20.28 -11.20
C SER A 28 5.85 19.68 -10.57
N LEU A 29 6.99 20.33 -10.79
CA LEU A 29 8.26 19.92 -10.17
C LEU A 29 8.17 19.92 -8.64
N SER A 30 7.49 20.91 -8.06
CA SER A 30 7.28 20.99 -6.61
C SER A 30 6.42 19.85 -6.09
N ALA A 31 5.40 19.41 -6.83
CA ALA A 31 4.59 18.25 -6.45
C ALA A 31 5.44 16.97 -6.43
N VAL A 32 6.22 16.72 -7.48
CA VAL A 32 7.12 15.55 -7.56
C VAL A 32 8.11 15.54 -6.39
N LEU A 33 8.74 16.67 -6.09
CA LEU A 33 9.69 16.77 -4.98
C LEU A 33 9.01 16.58 -3.61
N THR A 34 7.82 17.15 -3.43
CA THR A 34 7.07 17.01 -2.17
C THR A 34 6.60 15.57 -1.95
N GLU A 35 6.08 14.91 -2.97
CA GLU A 35 5.69 13.49 -2.93
C GLU A 35 6.89 12.60 -2.62
N SER A 36 8.03 12.85 -3.28
CA SER A 36 9.27 12.08 -3.06
C SER A 36 9.79 12.23 -1.62
N LEU A 37 9.70 13.44 -1.05
CA LEU A 37 10.07 13.68 0.35
C LEU A 37 9.12 12.98 1.33
N ALA A 38 7.81 12.99 1.05
CA ALA A 38 6.82 12.29 1.86
C ALA A 38 7.05 10.77 1.82
N GLU A 39 7.33 10.22 0.64
CA GLU A 39 7.61 8.80 0.49
C GLU A 39 8.91 8.39 1.20
N ARG A 40 9.96 9.21 1.10
CA ARG A 40 11.21 8.96 1.84
C ARG A 40 10.98 8.95 3.36
N LYS A 41 10.16 9.86 3.88
CA LYS A 41 9.78 9.84 5.31
C LYS A 41 9.02 8.58 5.68
N ARG A 42 8.08 8.16 4.83
CA ARG A 42 7.31 6.91 5.02
C ARG A 42 8.23 5.69 5.06
N LEU A 43 9.17 5.58 4.12
CA LEU A 43 10.13 4.49 4.06
C LEU A 43 11.10 4.51 5.25
N SER A 44 11.50 5.69 5.73
CA SER A 44 12.32 5.82 6.95
C SER A 44 11.57 5.29 8.16
N ALA A 45 10.32 5.72 8.36
CA ALA A 45 9.49 5.23 9.45
C ALA A 45 9.24 3.71 9.36
N LEU A 46 9.04 3.18 8.14
CA LEU A 46 8.90 1.73 7.93
C LEU A 46 10.18 0.99 8.34
N ARG A 47 11.36 1.52 8.00
CA ARG A 47 12.65 0.91 8.40
C ARG A 47 12.82 0.91 9.91
N GLU A 48 12.42 1.96 10.60
CA GLU A 48 12.44 2.02 12.07
C GLU A 48 11.52 0.97 12.69
N VAL A 49 10.31 0.80 12.15
CA VAL A 49 9.37 -0.23 12.62
C VAL A 49 9.90 -1.64 12.34
N VAL A 50 10.47 -1.88 11.16
CA VAL A 50 11.08 -3.17 10.81
C VAL A 50 12.27 -3.47 11.71
N ALA A 51 13.12 -2.48 12.00
CA ALA A 51 14.25 -2.63 12.91
C ALA A 51 13.75 -2.95 14.34
N TRP A 52 12.75 -2.23 14.82
CA TRP A 52 12.13 -2.49 16.13
C TRP A 52 11.52 -3.89 16.23
N MET A 53 10.84 -4.37 15.17
CA MET A 53 10.33 -5.74 15.15
C MET A 53 11.46 -6.77 15.08
N GLY A 54 12.52 -6.49 14.32
CA GLY A 54 13.64 -7.40 14.08
C GLY A 54 14.60 -7.57 15.27
N GLU A 55 14.70 -6.61 16.19
CA GLU A 55 15.56 -6.73 17.38
C GLU A 55 15.05 -7.74 18.43
N GLY A 56 13.78 -8.17 18.34
CA GLY A 56 13.16 -9.08 19.32
C GLY A 56 12.67 -10.42 18.79
N SER A 57 12.65 -10.64 17.47
CA SER A 57 12.07 -11.85 16.87
C SER A 57 13.14 -12.73 16.23
N ALA A 58 13.26 -13.97 16.72
CA ALA A 58 14.00 -15.01 15.99
C ALA A 58 13.38 -15.18 14.58
N PRO A 59 14.19 -15.48 13.55
CA PRO A 59 13.64 -15.85 12.25
C PRO A 59 12.65 -17.01 12.42
N LEU A 60 11.50 -16.91 11.75
CA LEU A 60 10.48 -17.97 11.76
C LEU A 60 11.11 -19.29 11.33
N SER A 61 10.80 -20.36 12.05
CA SER A 61 11.12 -21.71 11.58
C SER A 61 10.39 -22.02 10.27
N ASP A 62 10.89 -22.98 9.49
CA ASP A 62 10.29 -23.37 8.22
C ASP A 62 8.81 -23.79 8.37
N GLU A 63 8.47 -24.36 9.53
CA GLU A 63 7.11 -24.78 9.90
C GLU A 63 6.19 -23.59 10.15
N GLU A 64 6.66 -22.57 10.88
CA GLU A 64 5.93 -21.32 11.14
C GLU A 64 5.79 -20.48 9.86
N LEU A 65 6.83 -20.43 9.03
CA LEU A 65 6.80 -19.74 7.74
C LEU A 65 5.78 -20.38 6.78
N SER A 66 5.72 -21.71 6.76
CA SER A 66 4.74 -22.47 5.99
C SER A 66 3.31 -22.27 6.50
N ALA A 67 3.11 -22.16 7.81
CA ALA A 67 1.82 -21.85 8.40
C ALA A 67 1.35 -20.44 8.05
N ALA A 68 2.21 -19.43 8.19
CA ALA A 68 1.91 -18.04 7.85
C ALA A 68 1.57 -17.86 6.36
N ASN A 69 2.32 -18.52 5.46
CA ASN A 69 2.03 -18.49 4.02
C ASN A 69 0.66 -19.08 3.67
N ARG A 70 0.25 -20.19 4.33
CA ARG A 70 -1.09 -20.76 4.14
C ARG A 70 -2.19 -19.80 4.59
N GLU A 71 -1.98 -19.10 5.70
CA GLU A 71 -2.95 -18.15 6.25
C GLU A 71 -3.11 -16.91 5.36
N LEU A 72 -2.02 -16.34 4.85
CA LEU A 72 -2.05 -15.19 3.92
C LEU A 72 -2.77 -15.52 2.60
N VAL A 73 -2.53 -16.72 2.06
CA VAL A 73 -3.22 -17.20 0.85
C VAL A 73 -4.71 -17.44 1.12
N ALA A 74 -5.07 -17.98 2.29
CA ALA A 74 -6.46 -18.19 2.68
C ALA A 74 -7.21 -16.86 2.91
N SER A 75 -6.54 -15.86 3.49
CA SER A 75 -7.05 -14.51 3.75
C SER A 75 -7.32 -13.71 2.47
N SER A 76 -6.62 -14.05 1.39
CA SER A 76 -6.77 -13.39 0.08
C SER A 76 -7.95 -13.91 -0.74
N ARG A 77 -8.66 -14.95 -0.27
CA ARG A 77 -9.87 -15.44 -0.94
C ARG A 77 -11.05 -14.55 -0.53
N PRO A 78 -11.74 -13.87 -1.48
CA PRO A 78 -12.93 -13.11 -1.15
C PRO A 78 -13.94 -14.07 -0.52
N ARG A 79 -14.29 -13.81 0.73
CA ARG A 79 -15.31 -14.54 1.47
C ARG A 79 -16.60 -14.41 0.67
N ALA A 80 -16.91 -15.42 -0.15
CA ALA A 80 -18.07 -15.41 -1.01
C ALA A 80 -19.28 -15.06 -0.15
N ALA A 81 -19.88 -13.91 -0.44
CA ALA A 81 -21.05 -13.41 0.26
C ALA A 81 -22.14 -14.48 0.16
N ARG A 82 -22.32 -15.23 1.25
CA ARG A 82 -23.42 -16.16 1.43
C ARG A 82 -24.67 -15.31 1.64
N GLY A 83 -25.22 -14.83 0.54
CA GLY A 83 -26.32 -13.89 0.54
C GLY A 83 -27.18 -14.03 -0.71
N ALA A 84 -28.40 -14.49 -0.48
CA ALA A 84 -29.60 -14.14 -1.24
C ALA A 84 -29.74 -14.67 -2.68
N ARG A 85 -30.29 -15.88 -2.79
CA ARG A 85 -31.27 -16.26 -3.83
C ARG A 85 -32.02 -17.47 -3.30
N SER A 86 -33.33 -17.61 -3.37
CA SER A 86 -34.46 -16.76 -3.72
C SER A 86 -35.63 -17.69 -3.40
N ARG A 87 -36.47 -17.36 -2.41
CA ARG A 87 -37.71 -18.12 -2.17
C ARG A 87 -38.67 -17.80 -3.32
N ARG A 88 -38.55 -18.54 -4.42
CA ARG A 88 -39.42 -18.41 -5.59
C ARG A 88 -40.64 -19.33 -5.41
N SER A 89 -41.75 -18.65 -5.10
CA SER A 89 -43.15 -18.98 -5.41
C SER A 89 -43.68 -20.38 -5.07
N THR A 90 -44.33 -20.45 -3.92
CA THR A 90 -45.28 -21.48 -3.52
C THR A 90 -46.66 -21.15 -4.11
N THR A 91 -47.23 -22.14 -4.82
CA THR A 91 -48.67 -22.38 -5.02
C THR A 91 -49.40 -21.66 -6.14
N GLY A 92 -49.51 -22.36 -7.27
CA GLY A 92 -50.77 -22.41 -8.01
C GLY A 92 -51.81 -23.19 -7.21
N ARG A 93 -53.03 -22.65 -7.07
CA ARG A 93 -54.21 -23.39 -6.61
C ARG A 93 -55.49 -22.82 -7.23
N ARG A 94 -56.01 -23.60 -8.19
CA ARG A 94 -57.43 -23.90 -8.51
C ARG A 94 -58.37 -22.76 -8.95
N ARG A 95 -58.88 -22.91 -10.17
CA ARG A 95 -60.33 -22.99 -10.41
C ARG A 95 -60.67 -24.44 -10.74
#